data_AF-A0A842NI81-F1
#
_entry.id   AF-A0A842NI81-F1
#
_cell.length_a   1.000
_cell.length_b   1.000
_cell.length_c   1.000
_cell.angle_alpha   90.00
_cell.angle_beta   90.00
_cell.angle_gamma   90.00
#
_symmetry.space_group_name_H-M   'P 1'
#
loop_
_entity.id
_entity.type
_entity.pdbx_description
1 polymer ?
#
loop_
_entity_poly.entity_id
_entity_poly.type
_entity_poly.pdbx_seq_one_letter_code
_entity_poly.pdbx_strand_id
1 'polypeptide(L)' 'EGDPGLDTLTGEVGGGETGRWMVETAMELGVPTPSIALSLLMRFRSRQDDTFAGRVVAAVRREFGGHAVKEAE' A
#
# COMPACT_ATOMS: atom_id res chain seq x y z
N GLU A 1 0.71 3.48 26.37
CA GLU A 1 -0.08 2.24 26.22
C GLU A 1 0.05 1.76 24.77
N GLY A 2 0.04 0.45 24.51
CA GLY A 2 0.08 -0.06 23.14
C GLY A 2 -1.31 0.00 22.49
N ASP A 3 -1.37 0.16 21.17
CA ASP A 3 -2.58 0.05 20.35
C ASP A 3 -2.61 -1.31 19.62
N PRO A 4 -3.05 -2.40 20.28
CA PRO A 4 -3.06 -3.74 19.67
C PRO A 4 -4.09 -3.87 18.53
N GLY A 5 -5.12 -3.03 18.51
CA GLY A 5 -6.13 -2.98 17.43
C GLY A 5 -5.66 -2.24 16.19
N LEU A 6 -4.57 -1.46 16.34
CA LEU A 6 -4.10 -0.48 15.36
C LEU A 6 -5.21 0.51 14.99
N ASP A 7 -6.10 0.81 15.93
CA ASP A 7 -7.31 1.61 15.68
C ASP A 7 -6.98 3.08 15.37
N THR A 8 -5.77 3.53 15.68
CA THR A 8 -5.24 4.85 15.32
C THR A 8 -4.74 4.95 13.86
N LEU A 9 -4.63 3.84 13.15
CA LEU A 9 -4.11 3.77 11.78
C LEU A 9 -5.21 3.36 10.80
N THR A 10 -5.06 3.79 9.55
CA THR A 10 -5.79 3.17 8.44
C THR A 10 -4.88 2.19 7.71
N GLY A 11 -5.47 1.16 7.10
CA GLY A 11 -4.76 0.19 6.27
C GLY A 11 -4.40 0.71 4.89
N GLU A 12 -4.67 1.98 4.61
CA GLU A 12 -4.40 2.62 3.32
C GLU A 12 -2.90 2.78 3.09
N VAL A 13 -2.39 2.17 2.02
CA VAL A 13 -0.97 2.23 1.67
C VAL A 13 -0.75 3.27 0.58
N GLY A 14 -0.09 4.38 0.96
CA GLY A 14 0.26 5.47 0.06
C GLY A 14 1.33 5.14 -0.99
N GLY A 15 1.59 6.09 -1.90
CA GLY A 15 2.54 5.97 -3.00
C GLY A 15 2.03 5.15 -4.20
N GLY A 16 2.94 4.70 -5.06
CA GLY A 16 2.63 3.86 -6.22
C GLY A 16 2.76 4.56 -7.58
N GLU A 17 3.06 5.86 -7.62
CA GLU A 17 3.27 6.59 -8.89
C GLU A 17 4.41 6.01 -9.71
N THR A 18 5.53 5.67 -9.06
CA THR A 18 6.66 5.02 -9.73
C THR A 18 6.31 3.64 -10.29
N GLY A 19 5.47 2.90 -9.58
CA GLY A 19 4.98 1.60 -10.03
C GLY A 19 3.98 1.72 -11.18
N ARG A 20 3.14 2.76 -11.16
CA ARG A 20 2.15 3.04 -12.20
C ARG A 20 2.80 3.31 -13.54
N TRP A 21 3.69 4.32 -13.62
CA TRP A 21 4.31 4.66 -14.90
C TRP A 21 5.13 3.48 -15.45
N MET A 22 5.78 2.71 -14.57
CA MET A 22 6.53 1.53 -15.00
C MET A 22 5.61 0.44 -15.57
N VAL A 23 4.48 0.15 -14.93
CA VAL A 23 3.49 -0.81 -15.44
C VAL A 23 2.90 -0.33 -16.76
N GLU A 24 2.59 0.96 -16.90
CA GLU A 24 2.12 1.56 -18.15
C GLU A 24 3.15 1.38 -19.28
N THR A 25 4.42 1.72 -19.03
CA THR A 25 5.52 1.50 -19.98
C THR A 25 5.70 0.01 -20.32
N ALA A 26 5.59 -0.89 -19.34
CA ALA A 26 5.69 -2.32 -19.58
C ALA A 26 4.58 -2.83 -20.51
N MET A 27 3.36 -2.30 -20.39
CA MET A 27 2.25 -2.62 -21.29
C MET A 27 2.51 -2.11 -22.71
N GLU A 28 3.01 -0.88 -22.86
CA GLU A 28 3.37 -0.31 -24.17
C GLU A 28 4.47 -1.13 -24.87
N LEU A 29 5.43 -1.64 -24.12
CA LEU A 29 6.55 -2.43 -24.64
C LEU A 29 6.24 -3.93 -24.77
N GLY A 30 5.06 -4.38 -24.35
CA GLY A 30 4.70 -5.81 -24.33
C GLY A 30 5.55 -6.65 -23.35
N VAL A 31 6.09 -6.04 -22.30
CA VAL A 31 6.94 -6.69 -21.29
C VAL A 31 6.09 -7.16 -20.10
N PRO A 32 6.13 -8.44 -19.72
CA PRO A 32 5.34 -8.93 -18.59
C PRO A 32 5.94 -8.50 -17.24
N THR A 33 5.16 -7.77 -16.44
CA THR A 33 5.55 -7.32 -15.07
C THR A 33 4.52 -7.69 -13.99
N PRO A 34 4.08 -8.96 -13.90
CA PRO A 34 2.93 -9.37 -13.09
C PRO A 34 3.06 -9.05 -11.60
N SER A 35 4.23 -9.26 -11.01
CA SER A 35 4.46 -9.02 -9.57
C SER A 35 4.33 -7.53 -9.20
N ILE A 36 4.78 -6.63 -10.09
CA ILE A 36 4.73 -5.19 -9.82
C ILE A 36 3.34 -4.66 -10.10
N ALA A 37 2.68 -5.13 -11.16
CA ALA A 37 1.27 -4.84 -11.41
C ALA A 37 0.39 -5.26 -10.22
N LEU A 38 0.57 -6.49 -9.72
CA LEU A 38 -0.15 -6.94 -8.53
C LEU A 38 0.16 -6.08 -7.30
N SER A 39 1.42 -5.71 -7.09
CA SER A 39 1.81 -4.83 -5.97
C SER A 39 1.11 -3.46 -6.05
N LEU A 40 0.95 -2.90 -7.25
CA LEU A 40 0.21 -1.66 -7.47
C LEU A 40 -1.29 -1.84 -7.20
N LEU A 41 -1.88 -2.92 -7.70
CA LEU A 41 -3.29 -3.26 -7.47
C LEU A 41 -3.61 -3.48 -5.98
N MET A 42 -2.70 -4.09 -5.22
CA MET A 42 -2.87 -4.26 -3.77
C MET A 42 -2.88 -2.93 -3.02
N ARG A 43 -2.16 -1.91 -3.49
CA ARG A 43 -2.27 -0.55 -2.94
C ARG A 43 -3.63 0.05 -3.24
N PHE A 44 -4.18 -0.15 -4.44
CA PHE A 44 -5.55 0.32 -4.74
C PHE A 44 -6.61 -0.41 -3.92
N ARG A 45 -6.44 -1.72 -3.70
CA ARG A 45 -7.28 -2.51 -2.79
C ARG A 45 -7.30 -1.91 -1.39
N SER A 46 -6.17 -1.40 -0.88
CA SER A 46 -6.11 -0.80 0.45
C SER A 46 -6.89 0.51 0.61
N ARG A 47 -7.35 1.13 -0.48
CA ARG A 47 -8.16 2.36 -0.46
C ARG A 47 -9.66 2.10 -0.41
N GLN A 48 -10.07 0.83 -0.49
CA GLN A 48 -11.46 0.41 -0.45
C GLN A 48 -11.83 0.11 1.01
N ASP A 49 -11.98 -1.16 1.36
CA ASP A 49 -12.28 -1.56 2.72
C ASP A 49 -11.02 -1.55 3.59
N ASP A 50 -11.10 -0.85 4.73
CA ASP A 50 -10.08 -0.94 5.75
C ASP A 50 -10.10 -2.32 6.41
N THR A 51 -8.92 -2.89 6.62
CA THR A 51 -8.77 -4.22 7.20
C THR A 51 -7.66 -4.21 8.22
N PHE A 52 -7.82 -4.99 9.29
CA PHE A 52 -6.76 -5.16 10.30
C PHE A 52 -5.42 -5.59 9.66
N ALA A 53 -5.45 -6.51 8.69
CA ALA A 53 -4.25 -6.90 7.95
C ALA A 53 -3.61 -5.73 7.19
N GLY A 54 -4.42 -4.85 6.59
CA GLY A 54 -3.93 -3.60 5.98
C GLY A 54 -3.27 -2.68 6.99
N ARG A 55 -3.89 -2.51 8.18
CA ARG A 55 -3.32 -1.70 9.26
C ARG A 55 -1.99 -2.26 9.77
N VAL A 56 -1.85 -3.58 9.88
CA VAL A 56 -0.57 -4.23 10.19
C VAL A 56 0.50 -3.88 9.16
N VAL A 57 0.16 -3.95 7.87
CA VAL A 57 1.09 -3.56 6.79
C VAL A 57 1.47 -2.08 6.90
N ALA A 58 0.51 -1.19 7.14
CA ALA A 58 0.76 0.23 7.33
C ALA A 58 1.68 0.49 8.53
N ALA A 59 1.42 -0.16 9.67
CA ALA A 59 2.24 -0.06 10.88
C ALA A 59 3.69 -0.49 10.63
N VAL A 60 3.91 -1.64 9.97
CA VAL A 60 5.25 -2.12 9.62
C VAL A 60 5.96 -1.15 8.66
N ARG A 61 5.24 -0.59 7.69
CA ARG A 61 5.80 0.40 6.75
C ARG A 61 6.17 1.72 7.44
N ARG A 62 5.42 2.12 8.46
CA ARG A 62 5.75 3.29 9.30
C ARG A 62 7.03 3.01 10.11
N GLU A 63 7.07 1.89 10.83
CA GLU A 63 8.15 1.58 11.78
C GLU A 63 9.48 1.31 11.08
N PHE A 64 9.49 0.45 10.06
CA PHE A 64 10.74 0.06 9.39
C PHE A 64 11.08 0.96 8.20
N GLY A 65 10.07 1.46 7.49
CA GLY A 65 10.26 2.23 6.26
C GLY A 65 10.22 3.73 6.45
N GLY A 66 9.86 4.23 7.64
CA GLY A 66 9.64 5.66 7.88
C GLY A 66 8.54 6.26 6.98
N HIS A 67 7.68 5.43 6.41
CA HIS A 67 6.65 5.89 5.49
C HIS A 67 5.53 6.60 6.26
N ALA A 68 5.09 7.74 5.72
CA ALA A 68 3.87 8.38 6.18
C ALA A 68 2.68 7.40 6.03
N VAL A 69 1.86 7.35 7.07
CA VAL A 69 0.61 6.57 7.12
C VAL A 69 -0.54 7.51 7.41
N LYS A 70 -1.72 7.15 6.92
CA LYS A 70 -2.94 7.91 7.19
C LYS A 70 -3.52 7.46 8.52
N GLU A 71 -3.73 8.42 9.41
CA GLU A 71 -4.34 8.20 10.72
C GLU A 71 -5.84 7.98 10.57
N ALA A 72 -6.41 7.15 11.43
CA ALA A 72 -7.86 6.99 11.52
C ALA A 72 -8.46 8.25 12.17
N GLU A 73 -9.61 8.72 11.66
CA GLU A 73 -10.38 9.80 12.29
C GLU A 73 -11.06 9.34 13.58
#